data_AF-D7JEZ4-F1
#
_entry.id   AF-D7JEZ4-F1
#
_cell.length_a   1.000
_cell.length_b   1.000
_cell.length_c   1.000
_cell.angle_alpha   90.00
_cell.angle_beta   90.00
_cell.angle_gamma   90.00
#
_symmetry.space_group_name_H-M   'P 1'
#
loop_
_entity.id
_entity.type
_entity.pdbx_description
1 polymer ?
#
loop_
_entity_poly.entity_id
_entity_poly.type
_entity_poly.pdbx_seq_one_letter_code
_entity_poly.pdbx_strand_id
1 'polypeptide(L)'
;MKKSFFIKATNIIAIALIAVFSVWAMQACKDNVPDMPTGTKMAKAKTIRKSMCEGLYIIQIFEGEDIPQTTSNNSFYAINLPEEYKKPNLNININYRLPEAKEIPVCPNMEEGYTYVYIISINQINQ
;
A
#
# COMPACT_ATOMS: atom_id res chain seq x y z
N MET A 1 22.90 54.64 9.00
CA MET A 1 22.54 53.32 9.57
C MET A 1 21.28 52.79 8.89
N LYS A 2 21.40 51.82 7.96
CA LYS A 2 20.25 51.24 7.21
C LYS A 2 20.48 49.78 6.78
N LYS A 3 21.35 49.03 7.48
CA LYS A 3 21.72 47.65 7.12
C LYS A 3 21.08 46.56 8.01
N SER A 4 20.49 46.91 9.15
CA SER A 4 19.95 45.92 10.11
C SER A 4 18.51 45.45 9.81
N PHE A 5 17.74 46.20 9.01
CA PHE A 5 16.33 45.88 8.76
C PHE A 5 16.13 44.88 7.59
N PHE A 6 17.02 44.88 6.61
CA PHE A 6 16.89 44.03 5.41
C PHE A 6 17.14 42.54 5.71
N ILE A 7 18.05 42.23 6.64
CA ILE A 7 18.44 40.84 6.97
C ILE A 7 17.33 40.09 7.73
N LYS A 8 16.51 40.81 8.52
CA LYS A 8 15.40 40.20 9.27
C LYS A 8 14.19 39.89 8.37
N ALA A 9 13.89 40.76 7.40
CA ALA A 9 12.73 40.57 6.52
C ALA A 9 12.91 39.40 5.55
N THR A 10 14.10 39.21 4.99
CA THR A 10 14.39 38.10 4.05
C THR A 10 14.28 36.73 4.71
N ASN A 11 14.71 36.58 5.96
CA ASN A 11 14.59 35.32 6.70
C ASN A 11 13.14 34.96 7.06
N ILE A 12 12.30 35.95 7.40
CA ILE A 12 10.87 35.70 7.70
C ILE A 12 10.12 35.28 6.44
N ILE A 13 10.39 35.92 5.30
CA ILE A 13 9.78 35.57 4.01
C ILE A 13 10.19 34.16 3.57
N ALA A 14 11.46 33.78 3.74
CA ALA A 14 11.93 32.43 3.42
C ALA A 14 11.27 31.35 4.29
N ILE A 15 11.11 31.60 5.60
CA ILE A 15 10.42 30.67 6.52
C ILE A 15 8.94 30.52 6.15
N ALA A 16 8.27 31.62 5.79
CA ALA A 16 6.87 31.59 5.38
C ALA A 16 6.67 30.80 4.06
N LEU A 17 7.58 30.95 3.08
CA LEU A 17 7.53 30.21 1.82
C LEU A 17 7.72 28.70 2.01
N ILE A 18 8.65 28.28 2.89
CA ILE A 18 8.87 26.87 3.22
C ILE A 18 7.62 26.26 3.89
N ALA A 19 6.98 27.00 4.80
CA ALA A 19 5.76 26.56 5.45
C ALA A 19 4.61 26.38 4.45
N VAL A 20 4.41 27.32 3.51
CA VAL A 20 3.36 27.22 2.49
C VAL A 20 3.62 26.03 1.54
N PHE A 21 4.86 25.79 1.12
CA PHE A 21 5.20 24.62 0.30
C PHE A 21 4.93 23.31 1.02
N SER A 22 5.18 23.24 2.32
CA SER A 22 4.94 22.02 3.12
C SER A 22 3.45 21.66 3.22
N VAL A 23 2.56 22.66 3.28
CA VAL A 23 1.10 22.42 3.31
C VAL A 23 0.58 21.92 1.97
N TRP A 24 1.09 22.45 0.86
CA TRP A 24 0.72 22.00 -0.49
C TRP A 24 1.21 20.56 -0.78
N ALA A 25 2.41 20.20 -0.30
CA ALA A 25 2.92 18.84 -0.42
C ALA A 25 2.04 17.81 0.32
N MET A 26 1.50 18.17 1.50
CA MET A 26 0.59 17.30 2.25
C MET A 26 -0.76 17.13 1.54
N GLN A 27 -1.31 18.19 0.94
CA GLN A 27 -2.59 18.11 0.22
C GLN A 27 -2.46 17.30 -1.08
N ALA A 28 -1.37 17.48 -1.83
CA ALA A 28 -1.09 16.70 -3.04
C ALA A 28 -0.91 15.19 -2.76
N CYS A 29 -0.40 14.81 -1.59
CA CYS A 29 -0.35 13.40 -1.19
C CYS A 29 -1.74 12.84 -0.89
N LYS A 30 -2.66 13.67 -0.39
CA LYS A 30 -4.01 13.23 -0.01
C LYS A 30 -4.93 13.06 -1.22
N ASP A 31 -4.76 13.89 -2.25
CA ASP A 31 -5.62 13.90 -3.43
C ASP A 31 -5.24 12.83 -4.49
N ASN A 32 -4.09 12.15 -4.33
CA ASN A 32 -3.61 11.11 -5.26
C ASN A 32 -3.71 9.69 -4.70
N VAL A 33 -4.29 9.48 -3.52
CA VAL A 33 -4.60 8.12 -3.05
C VAL A 33 -5.94 7.75 -3.67
N PRO A 34 -6.00 6.83 -4.65
CA PRO A 34 -7.29 6.35 -5.13
C PRO A 34 -8.10 5.88 -3.93
N ASP A 35 -9.37 6.29 -3.87
CA ASP A 35 -10.29 5.91 -2.79
C ASP A 35 -10.16 4.41 -2.55
N MET A 36 -9.55 4.07 -1.42
CA MET A 36 -9.28 2.68 -1.10
C MET A 36 -10.63 2.02 -0.81
N PRO A 37 -10.99 0.93 -1.51
CA PRO A 37 -12.29 0.32 -1.35
C PRO A 37 -12.51 -0.10 0.12
N THR A 38 -13.61 0.36 0.69
CA THR A 38 -14.06 -0.08 2.01
C THR A 38 -14.92 -1.34 1.87
N GLY A 39 -14.70 -2.32 2.76
CA GLY A 39 -15.41 -3.60 2.75
C GLY A 39 -14.59 -4.78 2.22
N THR A 40 -15.26 -5.91 2.01
CA THR A 40 -14.67 -7.14 1.48
C THR A 40 -14.86 -7.23 -0.03
N LYS A 41 -13.84 -7.68 -0.75
CA LYS A 41 -13.81 -7.77 -2.22
C LYS A 41 -13.51 -9.19 -2.67
N MET A 42 -14.21 -9.62 -3.72
CA MET A 42 -13.95 -10.88 -4.39
C MET A 42 -13.00 -10.66 -5.57
N ALA A 43 -11.96 -11.50 -5.69
CA ALA A 43 -11.03 -11.42 -6.79
C ALA A 43 -10.36 -12.75 -7.09
N LYS A 44 -10.01 -12.97 -8.36
CA LYS A 44 -9.10 -14.04 -8.76
C LYS A 44 -7.66 -13.55 -8.62
N ALA A 45 -6.89 -14.36 -7.91
CA ALA A 45 -5.49 -14.10 -7.65
C ALA A 45 -4.64 -15.31 -8.01
N LYS A 46 -3.36 -15.05 -8.24
CA LYS A 46 -2.33 -16.05 -8.44
C LYS A 46 -1.26 -15.89 -7.37
N THR A 47 -0.95 -16.97 -6.67
CA THR A 47 0.15 -16.96 -5.70
C THR A 47 1.48 -16.91 -6.45
N ILE A 48 2.38 -16.00 -6.05
CA ILE A 48 3.63 -15.76 -6.79
C ILE A 48 4.79 -16.42 -6.07
N ARG A 49 5.14 -15.93 -4.87
CA ARG A 49 6.30 -16.38 -4.10
C ARG A 49 6.22 -15.95 -2.65
N LYS A 50 7.10 -16.53 -1.83
CA LYS A 50 7.36 -16.04 -0.48
C LYS A 50 7.96 -14.63 -0.52
N SER A 51 7.54 -13.78 0.42
CA SER A 51 8.15 -12.48 0.67
C SER A 51 9.50 -12.63 1.39
N MET A 52 10.32 -11.60 1.38
CA MET A 52 11.48 -11.49 2.28
C MET A 52 11.07 -11.31 3.75
N CYS A 53 9.86 -10.83 3.99
CA CYS A 53 9.24 -10.76 5.31
C CYS A 53 8.74 -12.13 5.75
N GLU A 54 9.09 -12.54 6.97
CA GLU A 54 8.63 -13.81 7.53
C GLU A 54 7.11 -13.89 7.57
N GLY A 55 6.56 -15.07 7.25
CA GLY A 55 5.12 -15.32 7.26
C GLY A 55 4.34 -14.78 6.05
N LEU A 56 4.87 -13.78 5.34
CA LEU A 56 4.19 -13.14 4.22
C LEU A 56 4.39 -13.86 2.88
N TYR A 57 3.35 -13.79 2.05
CA TYR A 57 3.37 -14.31 0.69
C TYR A 57 2.91 -13.25 -0.31
N ILE A 58 3.54 -13.20 -1.47
CA ILE A 58 3.15 -12.30 -2.56
C ILE A 58 2.09 -12.99 -3.42
N ILE A 59 0.96 -12.33 -3.60
CA ILE A 59 -0.10 -12.72 -4.53
C ILE A 59 -0.29 -11.63 -5.59
N GLN A 60 -0.69 -12.01 -6.79
CA GLN A 60 -1.07 -11.09 -7.85
C GLN A 60 -2.58 -11.20 -8.08
N ILE A 61 -3.29 -10.09 -7.97
CA ILE A 61 -4.72 -10.03 -8.31
C ILE A 61 -4.84 -9.65 -9.78
N PHE A 62 -5.46 -10.51 -10.58
CA PHE A 62 -5.56 -10.32 -12.04
C PHE A 62 -6.99 -10.10 -12.53
N GLU A 63 -8.01 -10.37 -11.71
CA GLU A 63 -9.42 -10.13 -12.02
C GLU A 63 -10.18 -9.87 -10.71
N GLY A 64 -11.06 -8.87 -10.66
CA GLY A 64 -11.82 -8.53 -9.46
C GLY A 64 -12.36 -7.12 -9.49
N GLU A 65 -13.26 -6.82 -8.57
CA GLU A 65 -13.83 -5.48 -8.40
C GLU A 65 -12.88 -4.58 -7.59
N ASP A 66 -12.71 -3.34 -8.03
CA ASP A 66 -11.95 -2.29 -7.34
C ASP A 66 -10.56 -2.73 -6.85
N ILE A 67 -9.80 -3.44 -7.69
CA ILE A 67 -8.44 -3.87 -7.34
C ILE A 67 -7.62 -2.61 -7.02
N PRO A 68 -7.02 -2.50 -5.81
CA PRO A 68 -6.23 -1.33 -5.47
C PRO A 68 -5.08 -1.18 -6.47
N GLN A 69 -5.00 -0.02 -7.12
CA GLN A 69 -3.91 0.30 -8.03
C GLN A 69 -2.61 0.37 -7.23
N THR A 70 -1.73 -0.60 -7.43
CA THR A 70 -0.39 -0.63 -6.83
C THR A 70 0.65 -0.37 -7.90
N THR A 71 1.82 0.13 -7.51
CA THR A 71 2.96 0.32 -8.43
C THR A 71 3.59 -1.02 -8.86
N SER A 72 3.12 -2.16 -8.33
CA SER A 72 3.72 -3.50 -8.50
C SER A 72 2.84 -4.47 -9.27
N ASN A 73 2.26 -4.06 -10.41
CA ASN A 73 1.46 -4.92 -11.29
C ASN A 73 0.35 -5.70 -10.56
N ASN A 74 -0.40 -5.01 -9.69
CA ASN A 74 -1.47 -5.59 -8.87
C ASN A 74 -0.99 -6.75 -7.98
N SER A 75 0.22 -6.62 -7.45
CA SER A 75 0.78 -7.59 -6.49
C SER A 75 0.68 -7.06 -5.07
N PHE A 76 0.42 -7.97 -4.14
CA PHE A 76 0.08 -7.65 -2.75
C PHE A 76 0.76 -8.61 -1.77
N TYR A 77 1.08 -8.11 -0.59
CA TYR A 77 1.40 -8.94 0.57
C TYR A 77 0.13 -9.53 1.15
N ALA A 78 -0.02 -10.85 1.08
CA ALA A 78 -1.05 -11.57 1.81
C ALA A 78 -0.57 -11.86 3.23
N ILE A 79 -1.22 -11.24 4.22
CA ILE A 79 -0.83 -11.31 5.63
C ILE A 79 -1.08 -12.69 6.24
N ASN A 80 -2.21 -13.30 5.89
CA ASN A 80 -2.72 -14.52 6.53
C ASN A 80 -3.04 -15.61 5.50
N LEU A 81 -2.23 -15.73 4.43
CA LEU A 81 -2.41 -16.80 3.45
C LEU A 81 -2.23 -18.17 4.14
N PRO A 82 -3.20 -19.10 4.07
CA PRO A 82 -3.06 -20.43 4.66
C PRO A 82 -1.95 -21.26 4.00
N GLU A 83 -1.31 -22.14 4.77
CA GLU A 83 -0.12 -22.91 4.34
C GLU A 83 -0.36 -23.74 3.08
N GLU A 84 -1.55 -24.31 2.93
CA GLU A 84 -1.93 -25.11 1.76
C GLU A 84 -1.89 -24.32 0.44
N TYR A 85 -2.00 -22.99 0.53
CA TYR A 85 -1.93 -22.06 -0.60
C TYR A 85 -0.56 -21.37 -0.74
N LYS A 86 0.41 -21.58 0.17
CA LYS A 86 1.77 -21.01 0.08
C LYS A 86 2.65 -21.75 -0.91
N LYS A 87 2.18 -21.86 -2.15
CA LYS A 87 2.87 -22.50 -3.28
C LYS A 87 2.86 -21.56 -4.46
N PRO A 88 3.91 -21.48 -5.27
CA PRO A 88 3.91 -20.60 -6.44
C PRO A 88 2.95 -21.10 -7.52
N ASN A 89 2.40 -20.16 -8.29
CA ASN A 89 1.53 -20.39 -9.45
C ASN A 89 0.18 -21.05 -9.18
N LEU A 90 -0.37 -20.93 -7.97
CA LEU A 90 -1.70 -21.41 -7.65
C LEU A 90 -2.74 -20.33 -7.93
N ASN A 91 -3.73 -20.65 -8.76
CA ASN A 91 -4.87 -19.78 -9.01
C ASN A 91 -5.92 -20.00 -7.92
N ILE A 92 -6.32 -18.90 -7.27
CA ILE A 92 -7.25 -18.89 -6.14
C ILE A 92 -8.29 -17.80 -6.34
N ASN A 93 -9.51 -18.02 -5.84
CA ASN A 93 -10.50 -16.97 -5.69
C ASN A 93 -10.50 -16.53 -4.24
N ILE A 94 -10.19 -15.26 -3.98
CA ILE A 94 -10.04 -14.71 -2.65
C ILE A 94 -11.19 -13.75 -2.34
N ASN A 95 -11.70 -13.84 -1.12
CA ASN A 95 -12.40 -12.75 -0.49
C ASN A 95 -11.39 -12.02 0.40
N TYR A 96 -11.15 -10.72 0.20
CA TYR A 96 -10.13 -9.97 0.92
C TYR A 96 -10.59 -8.58 1.33
N ARG A 97 -9.86 -7.98 2.27
CA ARG A 97 -10.01 -6.58 2.67
C ARG A 97 -8.65 -5.95 2.92
N LEU A 98 -8.61 -4.65 3.13
CA LEU A 98 -7.45 -4.00 3.72
C LEU A 98 -7.26 -4.45 5.18
N PRO A 99 -6.00 -4.63 5.63
CA PRO A 99 -5.73 -4.98 7.01
C PRO A 99 -6.01 -3.82 7.96
N GLU A 100 -6.34 -4.15 9.20
CA GLU A 100 -6.30 -3.22 10.32
C GLU A 100 -4.85 -2.94 10.71
N ALA A 101 -4.57 -1.78 11.31
CA ALA A 101 -3.21 -1.40 11.69
C ALA A 101 -2.48 -2.44 12.56
N LYS A 102 -3.23 -3.13 13.44
CA LYS A 102 -2.69 -4.18 14.33
C LYS A 102 -2.36 -5.50 13.60
N GLU A 103 -2.87 -5.70 12.39
CA GLU A 103 -2.66 -6.92 11.59
C GLU A 103 -1.45 -6.79 10.67
N ILE A 104 -0.94 -5.57 10.46
CA ILE A 104 0.23 -5.33 9.62
C ILE A 104 1.47 -5.75 10.40
N PRO A 105 2.22 -6.76 9.94
CA PRO A 105 3.41 -7.22 10.63
C PRO A 105 4.53 -6.18 10.50
N VAL A 106 5.38 -6.11 11.53
CA VAL A 106 6.61 -5.33 11.46
C VAL A 106 7.61 -6.07 10.57
N CYS A 107 7.92 -5.50 9.41
CA CYS A 107 8.93 -6.04 8.51
C CYS A 107 9.97 -4.98 8.12
N PRO A 108 11.25 -5.13 8.52
CA PRO A 108 12.30 -4.18 8.15
C PRO A 108 12.75 -4.30 6.69
N ASN A 109 12.50 -5.44 6.04
CA ASN A 109 12.91 -5.73 4.66
C ASN A 109 11.71 -5.75 3.70
N MET A 110 10.81 -4.77 3.83
CA MET A 110 9.70 -4.64 2.89
C MET A 110 10.22 -4.26 1.51
N GLU A 111 9.82 -5.03 0.50
CA GLU A 111 9.96 -4.63 -0.88
C GLU A 111 9.01 -3.48 -1.17
N GLU A 112 9.52 -2.41 -1.79
CA GLU A 112 8.73 -1.23 -2.14
C GLU A 112 7.64 -1.57 -3.18
N GLY A 113 6.50 -0.87 -3.05
CA GLY A 113 5.43 -0.90 -4.06
C GLY A 113 4.36 -1.97 -3.90
N TYR A 114 4.47 -2.87 -2.93
CA TYR A 114 3.42 -3.83 -2.61
C TYR A 114 2.55 -3.33 -1.44
N THR A 115 1.23 -3.38 -1.62
CA THR A 115 0.26 -3.10 -0.57
C THR A 115 -0.13 -4.40 0.16
N TYR A 116 -0.59 -4.28 1.40
CA TYR A 116 -1.08 -5.41 2.18
C TYR A 116 -2.55 -5.73 1.92
N VAL A 117 -2.89 -7.02 1.94
CA VAL A 117 -4.26 -7.53 1.97
C VAL A 117 -4.43 -8.56 3.06
N TYR A 118 -5.61 -8.57 3.66
CA TYR A 118 -6.06 -9.58 4.61
C TYR A 118 -7.10 -10.48 3.94
N ILE A 119 -6.84 -11.78 3.91
CA ILE A 119 -7.71 -12.78 3.27
C ILE A 119 -8.78 -13.22 4.27
N ILE A 120 -10.04 -13.06 3.88
CA ILE A 120 -11.22 -13.48 4.65
C ILE A 120 -11.56 -14.94 4.34
N SER A 121 -11.53 -15.34 3.07
CA SER A 121 -11.76 -16.73 2.64
C SER A 121 -11.14 -17.01 1.28
N ILE A 122 -10.92 -18.29 0.98
CA ILE A 122 -10.38 -18.75 -0.30
C ILE A 122 -11.31 -19.83 -0.84
N ASN A 123 -11.77 -19.63 -2.08
CA ASN A 123 -12.44 -20.64 -2.87
C ASN A 123 -11.48 -21.11 -3.96
N GLN A 124 -11.33 -22.43 -4.12
CA GLN A 124 -10.56 -22.94 -5.25
C GLN A 124 -11.32 -22.69 -6.55
N ILE A 125 -10.60 -22.24 -7.57
CA ILE A 125 -11.11 -22.23 -8.93
C ILE A 125 -10.95 -23.67 -9.41
N ASN A 126 -12.04 -24.45 -9.44
CA ASN A 126 -12.01 -25.76 -10.09
C ASN A 126 -11.54 -25.54 -11.53
N GLN A 127 -10.42 -26.17 -11.88
CA GLN A 127 -9.86 -26.15 -13.23
C GLN A 127 -10.73 -26.92 -14.21
#